data_AF-A0A4W3GH77-F1
#
_entry.id   AF-A0A4W3GH77-F1
#
_cell.length_a   1.000
_cell.length_b   1.000
_cell.length_c   1.000
_cell.angle_alpha   90.00
_cell.angle_beta   90.00
_cell.angle_gamma   90.00
#
_symmetry.space_group_name_H-M   'P 1'
#
loop_
_entity.id
_entity.type
_entity.pdbx_description
1 polymer ?
#
loop_
_entity_poly.entity_id
_entity_poly.type
_entity_poly.pdbx_seq_one_letter_code
_entity_poly.pdbx_strand_id
1 'polypeptide(L)' 'TLRSVVATTVKNSNASLVYTFLYKIVQVFTEYFKELEEESIRDNFVIIYELLDELMDFGFPQTTDSKILQE' A
#
# COMPACT_ATOMS: atom_id res chain seq x y z
N THR A 1 -1.09 15.79 -6.32
CA THR A 1 -1.43 14.52 -7.00
C THR A 1 -0.24 13.58 -6.93
N LEU A 2 -0.25 12.56 -6.07
CA LEU A 2 0.78 11.50 -6.16
C LEU A 2 0.59 10.77 -7.48
N ARG A 3 1.58 10.85 -8.36
CA ARG A 3 1.42 10.43 -9.76
C ARG A 3 1.63 8.94 -10.00
N SER A 4 2.23 8.20 -9.06
CA SER A 4 2.54 6.78 -9.30
C SER A 4 2.95 6.04 -8.03
N VAL A 5 2.37 4.86 -7.80
CA VAL A 5 2.92 3.82 -6.90
C VAL A 5 3.67 2.82 -7.77
N VAL A 6 4.85 2.40 -7.33
CA VAL A 6 5.74 1.53 -8.12
C VAL A 6 6.12 0.29 -7.32
N ALA A 7 6.28 -0.83 -8.01
CA ALA A 7 6.87 -2.06 -7.48
C ALA A 7 7.97 -2.54 -8.42
N THR A 8 9.01 -3.17 -7.88
CA THR A 8 10.12 -3.72 -8.65
C THR A 8 10.42 -5.14 -8.19
N THR A 9 10.93 -5.97 -9.10
CA THR A 9 11.34 -7.34 -8.82
C THR A 9 12.47 -7.75 -9.77
N VAL A 10 13.40 -8.53 -9.24
CA VAL A 10 14.45 -9.22 -10.03
C VAL A 10 14.12 -10.70 -10.26
N LYS A 11 12.95 -11.14 -9.78
CA LYS A 11 12.45 -12.52 -9.90
C LYS A 11 11.41 -12.61 -11.01
N ASN A 12 11.12 -13.84 -11.45
CA ASN A 12 9.96 -14.11 -12.31
C ASN A 12 8.67 -14.07 -11.49
N SER A 13 8.26 -12.86 -11.07
CA SER A 13 7.05 -12.65 -10.27
C SER A 13 5.80 -12.65 -11.15
N ASN A 14 4.67 -13.05 -10.56
CA ASN A 14 3.37 -12.92 -11.22
C ASN A 14 2.99 -11.43 -11.35
N ALA A 15 3.01 -10.90 -12.57
CA ALA A 15 2.68 -9.50 -12.85
C ALA A 15 1.27 -9.12 -12.38
N SER A 16 0.28 -10.00 -12.59
CA SER A 16 -1.09 -9.76 -12.15
C SER A 16 -1.21 -9.62 -10.64
N LEU A 17 -0.44 -10.42 -9.88
CA LEU A 17 -0.38 -10.30 -8.42
C LEU A 17 0.19 -8.94 -8.01
N VAL A 18 1.29 -8.51 -8.64
CA VAL A 18 1.92 -7.21 -8.36
C VAL A 18 0.93 -6.07 -8.61
N TYR A 19 0.26 -6.05 -9.76
CA TYR A 19 -0.73 -5.02 -10.06
C TYR A 19 -1.92 -5.06 -9.10
N THR A 20 -2.45 -6.25 -8.81
CA THR A 20 -3.57 -6.41 -7.87
C THR A 20 -3.22 -5.83 -6.50
N PHE A 21 -2.00 -6.11 -6.03
CA PHE A 21 -1.51 -5.57 -4.77
C PHE A 21 -1.34 -4.05 -4.80
N LEU A 22 -0.78 -3.49 -5.87
CA LEU A 22 -0.65 -2.03 -6.01
C LEU A 22 -2.01 -1.32 -6.00
N TYR A 23 -3.02 -1.86 -6.69
CA TYR A 23 -4.39 -1.33 -6.62
C TYR A 23 -4.97 -1.43 -5.21
N LYS A 24 -4.70 -2.53 -4.50
CA LYS A 24 -5.16 -2.70 -3.12
C LYS A 24 -4.49 -1.72 -2.15
N ILE A 25 -3.19 -1.46 -2.27
CA ILE A 25 -2.52 -0.41 -1.49
C ILE A 25 -3.19 0.94 -1.69
N VAL A 26 -3.42 1.33 -2.95
CA VAL A 26 -4.05 2.62 -3.25
C VAL A 26 -5.45 2.70 -2.63
N GLN A 27 -6.21 1.61 -2.69
CA GLN A 27 -7.52 1.52 -2.04
C GLN A 27 -7.40 1.70 -0.52
N VAL A 28 -6.53 0.93 0.16
CA VAL A 28 -6.34 1.01 1.62
C VAL A 28 -5.93 2.43 2.03
N PHE A 29 -4.94 3.03 1.35
CA PHE A 29 -4.51 4.39 1.67
C PHE A 29 -5.61 5.42 1.43
N THR A 30 -6.43 5.25 0.39
CA THR A 30 -7.57 6.14 0.14
C THR A 30 -8.62 6.01 1.25
N GLU A 31 -8.87 4.80 1.75
CA GLU A 31 -9.83 4.57 2.84
C GLU A 31 -9.34 5.15 4.18
N TYR A 32 -8.04 5.07 4.47
CA TYR A 32 -7.43 5.65 5.68
C TYR A 32 -7.35 7.18 5.63
N PHE A 33 -6.89 7.74 4.50
CA PHE A 33 -6.53 9.16 4.40
C PHE A 33 -7.60 10.03 3.73
N LYS A 34 -8.67 9.43 3.20
CA LYS A 34 -9.74 10.03 2.38
C LYS A 34 -9.26 10.55 1.04
N GLU A 35 -8.22 11.37 1.03
CA GLU A 35 -7.56 11.88 -0.17
C GLU A 35 -6.08 11.50 -0.18
N LEU A 36 -5.65 10.83 -1.24
CA LEU A 36 -4.27 10.38 -1.41
C LEU A 36 -3.45 11.44 -2.16
N GLU A 37 -2.99 12.45 -1.42
CA GLU A 37 -2.17 13.55 -1.93
C GLU A 37 -0.88 13.75 -1.12
N GLU A 38 0.00 14.63 -1.61
CA GLU A 38 1.34 14.81 -1.06
C GLU A 38 1.32 15.21 0.42
N GLU A 39 0.39 16.10 0.79
CA GLU A 39 0.18 16.54 2.16
C GLU A 39 -0.25 15.36 3.04
N SER A 40 -1.29 14.61 2.63
CA SER A 40 -1.73 13.41 3.36
C SER A 40 -0.62 12.38 3.54
N ILE A 41 0.25 12.17 2.55
CA ILE A 41 1.40 11.26 2.71
C ILE A 41 2.43 11.80 3.70
N ARG A 42 2.73 13.09 3.63
CA ARG A 42 3.71 13.73 4.51
C ARG A 42 3.26 13.68 5.97
N ASP A 43 1.98 13.96 6.20
CA ASP A 43 1.41 14.04 7.54
C ASP A 43 1.22 12.65 8.18
N ASN A 44 1.00 11.62 7.35
CA ASN A 44 0.73 10.25 7.81
C ASN A 44 1.88 9.27 7.53
N PHE A 45 3.11 9.77 7.32
CA PHE A 45 4.25 8.97 6.92
C PHE A 45 4.48 7.75 7.84
N VAL A 46 4.37 7.92 9.16
CA VAL A 46 4.53 6.82 10.12
C VAL A 46 3.49 5.71 9.90
N ILE A 47 2.21 6.09 9.80
CA ILE A 47 1.09 5.15 9.58
C ILE A 47 1.26 4.41 8.25
N ILE A 48 1.77 5.08 7.21
CA ILE A 48 2.03 4.45 5.91
C ILE A 48 3.04 3.30 6.05
N TYR A 49 4.12 3.47 6.81
CA TYR A 49 5.08 2.39 7.02
C TYR A 49 4.48 1.25 7.84
N GLU A 50 3.71 1.56 8.88
CA GLU A 50 3.01 0.54 9.68
C GLU A 50 2.03 -0.28 8.82
N LEU A 51 1.26 0.39 7.94
CA LEU A 51 0.40 -0.28 6.97
C LEU A 51 1.22 -1.13 6.00
N LEU A 52 2.34 -0.64 5.48
CA LEU A 52 3.15 -1.41 4.53
C LEU A 52 3.76 -2.67 5.15
N ASP A 53 4.25 -2.58 6.39
CA ASP A 53 4.80 -3.72 7.13
C ASP A 53 3.73 -4.79 7.40
N GLU A 54 2.49 -4.38 7.59
CA GLU A 54 1.37 -5.30 7.82
C GLU A 54 0.82 -5.91 6.52
N LEU A 55 0.72 -5.12 5.45
CA LEU A 55 0.16 -5.55 4.17
C LEU A 55 1.12 -6.48 3.39
N MET A 56 2.42 -6.37 3.61
CA MET A 56 3.45 -7.13 2.89
C MET A 56 4.56 -7.63 3.81
N ASP A 57 4.82 -8.94 3.73
CA ASP A 57 5.96 -9.56 4.40
C ASP A 57 6.95 -10.11 3.37
N PHE A 58 8.22 -9.67 3.43
CA PHE A 58 9.31 -10.06 2.53
C PHE A 58 8.98 -10.09 1.02
N GLY A 59 8.13 -9.19 0.53
CA GLY A 59 7.71 -9.14 -0.88
C GLY A 59 6.47 -9.97 -1.21
N PHE A 60 5.83 -10.58 -0.21
CA PHE A 60 4.60 -11.36 -0.34
C PHE A 60 3.43 -10.62 0.33
N PRO A 61 2.37 -10.27 -0.43
CA PRO A 61 1.15 -9.72 0.15
C PRO A 61 0.52 -10.68 1.18
N GLN A 62 0.17 -10.20 2.37
CA GLN A 62 -0.43 -11.02 3.44
C GLN A 62 -1.90 -10.67 3.68
N THR A 63 -2.15 -9.46 4.17
CA THR A 63 -3.48 -8.94 4.50
C THR A 63 -3.75 -7.72 3.59
N THR A 64 -5.02 -7.51 3.20
CA THR A 64 -5.42 -6.34 2.38
C THR A 64 -6.73 -5.73 2.86
N ASP A 65 -7.12 -6.00 4.10
CA ASP A 65 -8.33 -5.46 4.70
C ASP A 65 -8.01 -4.06 5.24
N SER A 66 -8.86 -3.08 5.01
CA SER A 66 -8.62 -1.71 5.48
C SER A 66 -8.90 -1.52 6.98
N LYS A 67 -9.31 -2.59 7.66
CA LYS A 67 -9.58 -2.59 9.10
C LYS A 67 -8.40 -3.02 9.96
N ILE A 68 -7.25 -3.33 9.37
CA ILE A 68 -6.16 -4.00 10.09
C ILE A 68 -5.59 -3.14 11.23
N LEU A 69 -5.52 -1.80 11.09
CA LEU A 69 -5.09 -0.91 12.19
C LEU A 69 -6.24 -0.31 13.01
N GLN A 70 -7.48 -0.77 12.84
CA GLN A 70 -8.63 -0.27 13.60
C GLN A 70 -8.92 -1.08 14.88
N GLU A 71 -8.02 -1.98 15.28
CA GLU A 71 -8.06 -2.62 16.60
C GLU A 71 -7.49 -1.73 17.72
#